data_AF-A0A8H6YDU3-F1
#
_entry.id   AF-A0A8H6YDU3-F1
#
_cell.length_a   1.000
_cell.length_b   1.000
_cell.length_c   1.000
_cell.angle_alpha   90.00
_cell.angle_beta   90.00
_cell.angle_gamma   90.00
#
_symmetry.space_group_name_H-M   'P 1'
#
loop_
_entity.id
_entity.type
_entity.pdbx_description
1 polymer ?
#
loop_
_entity_poly.entity_id
_entity_poly.type
_entity_poly.pdbx_seq_one_letter_code
_entity_poly.pdbx_strand_id
1 'polypeptide(L)'
;MAPRTHRSKCQICHVNESKYTCSGCTAVYCSVPCYKKHKEVPCTSEKPRELNKTEDSESPATGPEPPLEEPPLADDDAPALRPLTSLKWPYVPEESAYPDPLKRDDPKPLQTHQYEAIATSPAIRTTLAAHPNLPALLTSIDKLRGPDREHALQRALGVTAPEIATTHGNAELGEDVLALRALAEAVEAAVRGGKEGALGLDWGE
;
A
#
# COMPACT_ATOMS: atom_id res chain seq x y z
N MET A 1 -5.49 6.14 -20.51
CA MET A 1 -4.31 5.24 -20.57
C MET A 1 -3.30 5.72 -19.55
N ALA A 2 -3.00 4.95 -18.51
CA ALA A 2 -1.99 5.31 -17.52
C ALA A 2 -0.59 5.33 -18.16
N PRO A 3 0.31 6.26 -17.77
CA PRO A 3 1.65 6.32 -18.31
C PRO A 3 2.42 5.07 -17.91
N ARG A 4 2.99 4.38 -18.92
CA ARG A 4 3.84 3.20 -18.70
C ARG A 4 5.10 3.65 -17.99
N THR A 5 5.19 3.38 -16.69
CA THR A 5 6.45 3.49 -15.96
C THR A 5 7.47 2.60 -16.67
N HIS A 6 8.52 3.21 -17.20
CA HIS A 6 9.52 2.52 -18.00
C HIS A 6 10.18 1.44 -17.13
N ARG A 7 9.95 0.17 -17.45
CA ARG A 7 10.52 -0.96 -16.72
C ARG A 7 12.03 -1.00 -17.00
N SER A 8 12.83 -1.26 -15.98
CA SER A 8 14.28 -1.47 -16.13
C SER A 8 14.57 -2.63 -17.08
N LYS A 9 15.75 -2.65 -17.71
CA LYS A 9 16.18 -3.81 -18.51
C LYS A 9 16.47 -5.00 -17.60
N CYS A 10 16.25 -6.21 -18.11
CA CYS A 10 16.61 -7.47 -17.46
C CYS A 10 18.10 -7.48 -17.06
N GLN A 11 18.41 -7.81 -15.80
CA GLN A 11 19.79 -7.90 -15.30
C GLN A 11 20.55 -9.15 -15.77
N ILE A 12 19.88 -10.06 -16.47
CA ILE A 12 20.46 -11.34 -16.92
C ILE A 12 20.83 -11.28 -18.40
N CYS A 13 19.95 -10.70 -19.24
CA CYS A 13 20.20 -10.58 -20.67
C CYS A 13 20.48 -9.14 -21.13
N HIS A 14 20.15 -8.12 -20.33
CA HIS A 14 20.31 -6.70 -20.67
C HIS A 14 19.64 -6.22 -21.97
N VAL A 15 18.83 -7.05 -22.63
CA VAL A 15 18.16 -6.75 -23.91
C VAL A 15 16.70 -6.37 -23.69
N ASN A 16 15.93 -7.21 -23.00
CA ASN A 16 14.48 -7.02 -22.83
C ASN A 16 14.13 -6.27 -21.54
N GLU A 17 12.97 -5.60 -21.53
CA GLU A 17 12.37 -5.06 -20.30
C GLU A 17 12.12 -6.16 -19.26
N SER A 18 12.38 -5.86 -17.99
CA SER A 18 12.16 -6.80 -16.89
C SER A 18 10.68 -6.99 -16.61
N LYS A 19 10.24 -8.26 -16.51
CA LYS A 19 8.84 -8.64 -16.24
C LYS A 19 8.64 -9.12 -14.81
N TYR A 20 9.69 -9.68 -14.19
CA TYR A 20 9.64 -10.36 -12.90
C TYR A 20 10.86 -9.99 -12.03
N THR A 21 10.77 -10.30 -10.74
CA THR A 21 11.83 -10.06 -9.74
C THR A 21 12.06 -11.34 -8.93
N CYS A 22 13.33 -11.73 -8.73
CA CYS A 22 13.69 -12.93 -7.97
C CYS A 22 13.41 -12.73 -6.48
N SER A 23 12.74 -13.68 -5.83
CA SER A 23 12.42 -13.60 -4.39
C SER A 23 13.63 -13.79 -3.47
N GLY A 24 14.71 -14.42 -3.94
CA GLY A 24 15.91 -14.68 -3.12
C GLY A 24 16.90 -13.52 -3.06
N CYS A 25 17.12 -12.84 -4.19
CA CYS A 25 18.15 -11.79 -4.32
C CYS A 25 17.66 -10.50 -4.96
N THR A 26 16.35 -10.38 -5.23
CA THR A 26 15.71 -9.21 -5.87
C THR A 26 16.16 -8.88 -7.30
N ALA A 27 16.92 -9.77 -7.96
CA ALA A 27 17.33 -9.56 -9.35
C ALA A 27 16.14 -9.48 -10.32
N VAL A 28 16.13 -8.51 -11.22
CA VAL A 28 15.05 -8.28 -12.20
C VAL A 28 15.30 -9.03 -13.52
N TYR A 29 14.32 -9.81 -13.99
CA TYR A 29 14.46 -10.66 -15.17
C TYR A 29 13.25 -10.59 -16.11
N CYS A 30 13.46 -10.88 -17.40
CA CYS A 30 12.40 -10.78 -18.42
C CYS A 30 11.58 -12.06 -18.58
N SER A 31 12.15 -13.23 -18.31
CA SER A 31 11.55 -14.53 -18.63
C SER A 31 12.16 -15.69 -17.86
N VAL A 32 11.47 -16.84 -17.85
CA VAL A 32 11.92 -18.09 -17.22
C VAL A 32 13.34 -18.54 -17.62
N PRO A 33 13.79 -18.46 -18.90
CA PRO A 33 15.18 -18.82 -19.22
C PRO A 33 16.21 -17.89 -18.57
N CYS A 34 15.88 -16.61 -18.36
CA CYS A 34 16.75 -15.72 -17.59
C CYS A 34 16.76 -16.09 -16.10
N TYR A 35 15.62 -16.51 -15.53
CA TYR A 35 15.57 -17.02 -14.16
C TYR A 35 16.43 -18.27 -13.96
N LYS A 36 16.42 -19.22 -14.91
CA LYS A 36 17.27 -20.42 -14.85
C LYS A 36 18.77 -20.09 -14.87
N LYS A 37 19.20 -19.24 -15.82
CA LYS A 37 20.58 -18.73 -15.90
C LYS A 37 21.01 -18.00 -14.62
N HIS A 38 20.09 -17.23 -14.03
CA HIS A 38 20.35 -16.55 -12.77
C HIS A 38 20.54 -17.52 -11.60
N LYS A 39 19.77 -18.62 -11.54
CA LYS A 39 19.84 -19.63 -10.47
C LYS A 39 21.12 -20.49 -10.54
N GLU A 40 21.76 -20.57 -11.70
CA GLU A 40 23.04 -21.28 -11.91
C GLU A 40 24.22 -20.53 -11.29
N VAL A 41 24.10 -19.22 -11.10
CA VAL A 41 25.03 -18.40 -10.30
C VAL A 41 24.54 -18.44 -8.85
N PRO A 42 25.41 -18.54 -7.83
CA PRO A 42 24.96 -18.55 -6.44
C PRO A 42 24.14 -17.29 -6.14
N CYS A 43 22.84 -17.49 -6.03
CA CYS A 43 21.88 -16.54 -5.49
C CYS A 43 22.11 -16.50 -3.97
N THR A 44 23.21 -15.88 -3.54
CA THR A 44 23.58 -15.80 -2.12
C THR A 44 22.82 -14.69 -1.42
N SER A 45 21.72 -15.09 -0.80
CA SER A 45 21.08 -14.37 0.29
C SER A 45 21.92 -14.59 1.56
N GLU A 46 22.79 -13.65 1.94
CA GLU A 46 23.47 -13.69 3.25
C GLU A 46 22.52 -13.15 4.34
N LYS A 47 21.87 -14.07 5.11
CA LYS A 47 21.58 -13.96 6.56
C LYS A 47 21.01 -15.30 7.12
N PRO A 48 21.15 -15.58 8.44
CA PRO A 48 21.37 -16.92 8.99
C PRO A 48 20.17 -17.86 8.97
N ARG A 49 20.45 -19.10 8.59
CA ARG A 49 19.55 -20.26 8.63
C ARG A 49 19.68 -20.97 9.99
N GLU A 50 18.63 -20.96 10.79
CA GLU A 50 18.34 -22.07 11.71
C GLU A 50 17.56 -23.14 10.93
N LEU A 51 17.87 -24.39 11.20
CA LEU A 51 17.51 -25.59 10.46
C LEU A 51 16.00 -25.88 10.47
N ASN A 52 15.46 -26.36 9.34
CA ASN A 52 14.98 -27.74 9.22
C ASN A 52 14.56 -28.09 7.78
N LYS A 53 14.97 -29.29 7.35
CA LYS A 53 14.81 -29.87 6.01
C LYS A 53 14.04 -31.18 6.17
N THR A 54 12.90 -31.29 5.47
CA THR A 54 12.21 -32.52 4.97
C THR A 54 11.06 -31.99 4.09
N GLU A 55 11.02 -32.04 2.74
CA GLU A 55 10.88 -33.21 1.83
C GLU A 55 9.69 -34.08 2.29
N ASP A 56 8.48 -34.07 1.68
CA ASP A 56 8.02 -34.50 0.34
C ASP A 56 6.67 -33.80 0.01
N SER A 57 6.31 -33.33 -1.20
CA SER A 57 5.95 -34.05 -2.44
C SER A 57 4.92 -35.19 -2.27
N GLU A 58 3.62 -34.90 -2.33
CA GLU A 58 2.67 -35.60 -3.22
C GLU A 58 1.29 -34.92 -3.21
N SER A 59 0.79 -34.55 -4.40
CA SER A 59 -0.63 -34.22 -4.61
C SER A 59 -1.33 -35.46 -5.16
N PRO A 60 -2.43 -35.93 -4.54
CA PRO A 60 -3.31 -36.90 -5.19
C PRO A 60 -4.36 -36.17 -6.02
N ALA A 61 -4.39 -36.52 -7.30
CA ALA A 61 -5.45 -36.20 -8.24
C ALA A 61 -6.72 -37.03 -7.95
N THR A 62 -7.82 -36.62 -8.62
CA THR A 62 -8.99 -37.43 -9.02
C THR A 62 -10.24 -37.27 -8.16
N GLY A 63 -11.17 -36.45 -8.66
CA GLY A 63 -12.60 -36.58 -8.42
C GLY A 63 -13.32 -36.45 -9.76
N PRO A 64 -14.24 -37.38 -10.12
CA PRO A 64 -14.90 -37.36 -11.42
C PRO A 64 -15.89 -36.19 -11.52
N GLU A 65 -15.79 -35.46 -12.63
CA GLU A 65 -16.70 -34.41 -13.06
C GLU A 65 -18.08 -35.02 -13.37
N PRO A 66 -19.16 -34.65 -12.66
CA PRO A 66 -20.50 -35.07 -13.04
C PRO A 66 -20.98 -34.25 -14.27
N PRO A 67 -21.65 -34.87 -15.26
CA PRO A 67 -22.12 -34.17 -16.45
C PRO A 67 -23.05 -33.02 -16.11
N LEU A 68 -22.73 -31.82 -16.61
CA LEU A 68 -23.62 -30.67 -16.61
C LEU A 68 -24.73 -30.91 -17.63
N GLU A 69 -25.91 -31.31 -17.16
CA GLU A 69 -27.16 -31.11 -17.91
C GLU A 69 -27.47 -29.61 -17.89
N GLU A 70 -27.42 -28.96 -19.05
CA GLU A 70 -27.87 -27.58 -19.23
C GLU A 70 -29.39 -27.53 -19.03
N PRO A 71 -29.92 -26.84 -18.00
CA PRO A 71 -31.35 -26.60 -17.91
C PRO A 71 -31.77 -25.63 -19.02
N PRO A 72 -32.98 -25.80 -19.59
CA PRO A 72 -33.46 -24.98 -20.69
C PRO A 72 -33.54 -23.50 -20.29
N LEU A 73 -33.07 -22.65 -21.22
CA LEU A 73 -33.13 -21.19 -21.15
C LEU A 73 -34.60 -20.75 -21.05
N ALA A 74 -35.05 -20.49 -19.83
CA ALA A 74 -36.21 -19.66 -19.56
C ALA A 74 -35.71 -18.23 -19.32
N ASP A 75 -35.77 -17.41 -20.37
CA ASP A 75 -35.52 -15.98 -20.34
C ASP A 75 -36.67 -15.27 -19.58
N ASP A 76 -36.58 -15.15 -18.25
CA ASP A 76 -37.35 -14.13 -17.50
C ASP A 76 -36.86 -13.86 -16.05
N ASP A 77 -35.89 -14.62 -15.51
CA ASP A 77 -35.34 -14.39 -14.16
C ASP A 77 -33.81 -14.29 -14.16
N ALA A 78 -33.23 -13.43 -15.01
CA ALA A 78 -31.81 -13.10 -14.90
C ALA A 78 -31.57 -12.43 -13.53
N PRO A 79 -30.72 -13.00 -12.65
CA PRO A 79 -30.49 -12.41 -11.33
C PRO A 79 -29.93 -11.00 -11.52
N ALA A 80 -30.63 -10.01 -10.93
CA ALA A 80 -30.23 -8.61 -11.01
C ALA A 80 -28.73 -8.48 -10.67
N LEU A 81 -27.99 -7.77 -11.53
CA LEU A 81 -26.57 -7.53 -11.33
C LEU A 81 -26.35 -6.92 -9.96
N ARG A 82 -25.42 -7.47 -9.18
CA ARG A 82 -25.09 -6.93 -7.86
C ARG A 82 -24.62 -5.49 -8.01
N PRO A 83 -25.09 -4.56 -7.16
CA PRO A 83 -24.61 -3.19 -7.19
C PRO A 83 -23.11 -3.16 -6.90
N LEU A 84 -22.38 -2.22 -7.51
CA LEU A 84 -20.93 -2.07 -7.31
C LEU A 84 -20.54 -1.86 -5.85
N THR A 85 -21.46 -1.35 -5.01
CA THR A 85 -21.33 -1.21 -3.56
C THR A 85 -21.28 -2.54 -2.80
N SER A 86 -21.69 -3.65 -3.41
CA SER A 86 -21.61 -4.98 -2.82
C SER A 86 -20.20 -5.57 -2.88
N LEU A 87 -19.30 -5.00 -3.69
CA LEU A 87 -17.92 -5.49 -3.76
C LEU A 87 -17.14 -4.97 -2.55
N LYS A 88 -16.74 -5.88 -1.65
CA LYS A 88 -15.73 -5.62 -0.61
C LYS A 88 -14.35 -5.49 -1.27
N TRP A 89 -14.14 -4.41 -2.02
CA TRP A 89 -12.86 -4.08 -2.63
C TRP A 89 -12.46 -2.64 -2.26
N PRO A 90 -11.24 -2.41 -1.75
CA PRO A 90 -10.17 -3.38 -1.46
C PRO A 90 -10.53 -4.32 -0.31
N TYR A 91 -10.05 -5.57 -0.37
CA TYR A 91 -10.20 -6.50 0.75
C TYR A 91 -9.32 -6.03 1.90
N VAL A 92 -9.95 -5.60 2.99
CA VAL A 92 -9.30 -5.32 4.27
C VAL A 92 -9.77 -6.39 5.27
N PRO A 93 -8.86 -7.16 5.88
CA PRO A 93 -9.23 -8.14 6.90
C PRO A 93 -10.00 -7.50 8.05
N GLU A 94 -11.08 -8.14 8.48
CA GLU A 94 -11.87 -7.69 9.64
C GLU A 94 -11.04 -7.82 10.92
N GLU A 95 -11.19 -6.88 11.85
CA GLU A 95 -10.41 -6.86 13.09
C GLU A 95 -10.66 -8.12 13.93
N SER A 96 -9.59 -8.71 14.46
CA SER A 96 -9.72 -9.84 15.39
C SER A 96 -10.50 -9.41 16.63
N ALA A 97 -11.51 -10.19 17.00
CA ALA A 97 -12.32 -9.94 18.21
C ALA A 97 -11.49 -9.92 19.52
N TYR A 98 -10.27 -10.46 19.49
CA TYR A 98 -9.32 -10.42 20.59
C TYR A 98 -8.01 -9.76 20.15
N PRO A 99 -7.84 -8.44 20.38
CA PRO A 99 -6.59 -7.76 20.05
C PRO A 99 -5.47 -8.21 20.99
N ASP A 100 -4.32 -8.53 20.41
CA ASP A 100 -3.09 -8.84 21.15
C ASP A 100 -2.66 -7.63 22.00
N PRO A 101 -2.56 -7.75 23.33
CA PRO A 101 -2.24 -6.62 24.21
C PRO A 101 -0.87 -6.00 23.92
N LEU A 102 0.07 -6.76 23.34
CA LEU A 102 1.39 -6.24 22.98
C LEU A 102 1.35 -5.35 21.73
N LYS A 103 0.33 -5.51 20.88
CA LYS A 103 0.15 -4.76 19.62
C LYS A 103 -0.81 -3.58 19.78
N ARG A 104 -1.10 -3.18 21.02
CA ARG A 104 -2.04 -2.10 21.31
C ARG A 104 -1.58 -0.77 20.71
N ASP A 105 -0.28 -0.52 20.77
CA ASP A 105 0.33 0.75 20.38
C ASP A 105 0.90 0.69 18.93
N ASP A 106 0.82 -0.47 18.26
CA ASP A 106 1.22 -0.61 16.86
C ASP A 106 0.25 0.15 15.92
N PRO A 107 0.74 0.75 14.82
CA PRO A 107 -0.12 1.41 13.85
C PRO A 107 -1.08 0.40 13.21
N LYS A 108 -2.38 0.61 13.42
CA LYS A 108 -3.43 -0.25 12.86
C LYS A 108 -3.67 0.07 11.39
N PRO A 109 -3.90 -0.94 10.53
CA PRO A 109 -4.29 -0.70 9.15
C PRO A 109 -5.67 -0.03 9.09
N LEU A 110 -5.88 0.83 8.09
CA LEU A 110 -7.17 1.47 7.86
C LEU A 110 -8.23 0.45 7.46
N GLN A 111 -9.42 0.58 8.06
CA GLN A 111 -10.61 -0.23 7.79
C GLN A 111 -11.40 0.30 6.59
N THR A 112 -12.22 -0.53 5.95
CA THR A 112 -13.02 -0.13 4.78
C THR A 112 -13.89 1.10 5.04
N HIS A 113 -14.60 1.13 6.17
CA HIS A 113 -15.43 2.29 6.54
C HIS A 113 -14.62 3.58 6.73
N GLN A 114 -13.35 3.47 7.13
CA GLN A 114 -12.46 4.63 7.28
C GLN A 114 -12.02 5.14 5.90
N TYR A 115 -11.72 4.25 4.96
CA TYR A 115 -11.47 4.64 3.57
C TYR A 115 -12.70 5.35 2.96
N GLU A 116 -13.91 4.84 3.22
CA GLU A 116 -15.15 5.48 2.77
C GLU A 116 -15.35 6.86 3.41
N ALA A 117 -15.08 7.00 4.70
CA ALA A 117 -15.14 8.28 5.40
C ALA A 117 -14.13 9.29 4.82
N ILE A 118 -12.90 8.86 4.56
CA ILE A 118 -11.89 9.69 3.89
C ILE A 118 -12.36 10.08 2.48
N ALA A 119 -12.87 9.14 1.69
CA ALA A 119 -13.30 9.38 0.32
C ALA A 119 -14.53 10.31 0.22
N THR A 120 -15.42 10.29 1.22
CA THR A 120 -16.66 11.07 1.23
C THR A 120 -16.55 12.37 2.05
N SER A 121 -15.46 12.58 2.77
CA SER A 121 -15.29 13.75 3.65
C SER A 121 -15.33 15.08 2.87
N PRO A 122 -16.24 16.01 3.24
CA PRO A 122 -16.26 17.35 2.64
C PRO A 122 -15.07 18.19 3.10
N ALA A 123 -14.59 18.03 4.33
CA ALA A 123 -13.44 18.76 4.86
C ALA A 123 -12.18 18.50 4.03
N ILE A 124 -11.91 17.22 3.73
CA ILE A 124 -10.76 16.82 2.89
C ILE A 124 -10.86 17.44 1.50
N ARG A 125 -12.06 17.43 0.88
CA ARG A 125 -12.28 18.02 -0.44
C ARG A 125 -12.04 19.54 -0.43
N THR A 126 -12.49 20.23 0.61
CA THR A 126 -12.26 21.68 0.79
C THR A 126 -10.78 21.99 0.97
N THR A 127 -10.06 21.23 1.80
CA THR A 127 -8.60 21.42 1.99
C THR A 127 -7.83 21.20 0.69
N LEU A 128 -8.16 20.16 -0.07
CA LEU A 128 -7.55 19.91 -1.38
C LEU A 128 -7.85 21.01 -2.40
N ALA A 129 -9.04 21.61 -2.35
CA ALA A 129 -9.42 22.72 -3.22
C ALA A 129 -8.74 24.05 -2.83
N ALA A 130 -8.52 24.27 -1.54
CA ALA A 130 -7.83 25.45 -1.02
C ALA A 130 -6.33 25.45 -1.36
N HIS A 131 -5.70 24.27 -1.47
CA HIS A 131 -4.25 24.13 -1.67
C HIS A 131 -3.93 23.38 -2.98
N PRO A 132 -3.79 24.07 -4.13
CA PRO A 132 -3.60 23.42 -5.43
C PRO A 132 -2.27 22.69 -5.59
N ASN A 133 -1.24 23.05 -4.80
CA ASN A 133 0.07 22.39 -4.82
C ASN A 133 0.04 21.03 -4.13
N LEU A 134 -0.92 20.81 -3.24
CA LEU A 134 -0.96 19.65 -2.36
C LEU A 134 -1.19 18.32 -3.12
N PRO A 135 -2.09 18.23 -4.13
CA PRO A 135 -2.16 17.06 -5.01
C PRO A 135 -0.83 16.72 -5.72
N ALA A 136 -0.07 17.73 -6.16
CA ALA A 136 1.21 17.54 -6.82
C ALA A 136 2.27 17.03 -5.83
N LEU A 137 2.31 17.59 -4.62
CA LEU A 137 3.17 17.16 -3.53
C LEU A 137 2.89 15.70 -3.14
N LEU A 138 1.62 15.34 -2.89
CA LEU A 138 1.20 13.97 -2.59
C LEU A 138 1.62 13.00 -3.71
N THR A 139 1.40 13.39 -4.96
CA THR A 139 1.82 12.59 -6.12
C THR A 139 3.34 12.40 -6.19
N SER A 140 4.12 13.41 -5.78
CA SER A 140 5.59 13.31 -5.74
C SER A 140 6.07 12.34 -4.66
N ILE A 141 5.44 12.37 -3.48
CA ILE A 141 5.73 11.47 -2.36
C ILE A 141 5.34 10.03 -2.71
N ASP A 142 4.20 9.83 -3.37
CA ASP A 142 3.72 8.51 -3.80
C ASP A 142 4.55 7.86 -4.91
N LYS A 143 5.47 8.60 -5.55
CA LYS A 143 6.46 8.02 -6.46
C LYS A 143 7.66 7.42 -5.72
N LEU A 144 7.90 7.83 -4.48
CA LEU A 144 8.99 7.33 -3.64
C LEU A 144 8.64 5.97 -3.03
N ARG A 145 9.66 5.21 -2.60
CA ARG A 145 9.50 3.88 -1.99
C ARG A 145 10.41 3.76 -0.77
N GLY A 146 10.01 2.93 0.20
CA GLY A 146 10.80 2.63 1.39
C GLY A 146 11.17 3.89 2.21
N PRO A 147 12.39 3.98 2.75
CA PRO A 147 12.78 5.04 3.69
C PRO A 147 12.73 6.44 3.08
N ASP A 148 12.98 6.58 1.78
CA ASP A 148 12.91 7.88 1.09
C ASP A 148 11.51 8.49 1.15
N ARG A 149 10.48 7.64 1.08
CA ARG A 149 9.08 8.05 1.21
C ARG A 149 8.80 8.54 2.64
N GLU A 150 9.28 7.81 3.63
CA GLU A 150 9.09 8.15 5.05
C GLU A 150 9.79 9.47 5.40
N HIS A 151 11.03 9.67 4.95
CA HIS A 151 11.75 10.92 5.13
C HIS A 151 11.10 12.09 4.40
N ALA A 152 10.57 11.87 3.20
CA ALA A 152 9.84 12.90 2.48
C ALA A 152 8.55 13.31 3.21
N LEU A 153 7.82 12.36 3.78
CA LEU A 153 6.65 12.63 4.62
C LEU A 153 7.02 13.39 5.89
N GLN A 154 8.08 12.98 6.59
CA GLN A 154 8.56 13.67 7.80
C GLN A 154 8.93 15.12 7.51
N ARG A 155 9.65 15.39 6.41
CA ARG A 155 9.99 16.76 5.99
C ARG A 155 8.76 17.56 5.60
N ALA A 156 7.85 16.97 4.83
CA ALA A 156 6.65 17.66 4.38
C ALA A 156 5.69 18.00 5.54
N LEU A 157 5.69 17.21 6.61
CA LEU A 157 4.93 17.49 7.84
C LEU A 157 5.70 18.38 8.84
N GLY A 158 6.98 18.65 8.59
CA GLY A 158 7.84 19.41 9.50
C GLY A 158 8.11 18.70 10.83
N VAL A 159 8.21 17.37 10.84
CA VAL A 159 8.41 16.53 12.05
C VAL A 159 9.87 16.05 12.17
N THR A 160 10.77 16.50 11.29
CA THR A 160 12.19 16.14 11.37
C THR A 160 12.85 16.71 12.62
N ALA A 161 13.59 15.87 13.36
CA ALA A 161 14.26 16.25 14.61
C ALA A 161 15.20 17.47 14.43
N PRO A 162 15.25 18.39 15.41
CA PRO A 162 15.98 19.65 15.32
C PRO A 162 17.52 19.51 15.31
N GLU A 163 18.08 18.31 15.41
CA GLU A 163 19.55 18.13 15.37
C GLU A 163 20.18 18.54 14.04
N ILE A 164 19.39 18.66 12.96
CA ILE A 164 19.82 19.21 11.65
C ILE A 164 19.42 20.71 11.50
N ALA A 165 18.62 21.27 12.42
CA ALA A 165 18.07 22.62 12.34
C ALA A 165 18.90 23.68 13.10
N THR A 166 20.17 23.41 13.39
CA THR A 166 21.05 24.29 14.21
C THR A 166 21.56 25.54 13.49
N THR A 167 20.81 26.15 12.56
CA THR A 167 21.27 27.42 11.94
C THR A 167 20.20 28.48 11.66
N HIS A 168 18.90 28.18 11.69
CA HIS A 168 17.87 29.20 11.45
C HIS A 168 16.64 28.89 12.34
N GLY A 169 16.46 29.52 13.50
CA GLY A 169 15.89 30.86 13.64
C GLY A 169 14.41 30.85 13.22
N ASN A 170 13.47 30.76 14.19
CA ASN A 170 12.00 30.81 14.02
C ASN A 170 11.54 30.63 12.56
N ALA A 171 11.62 29.40 12.05
CA ALA A 171 11.23 29.13 10.68
C ALA A 171 9.70 29.13 10.61
N GLU A 172 9.11 30.20 10.06
CA GLU A 172 7.74 30.16 9.55
C GLU A 172 7.60 28.88 8.73
N LEU A 173 6.71 27.98 9.16
CA LEU A 173 6.46 26.74 8.44
C LEU A 173 5.97 27.12 7.05
N GLY A 174 6.60 26.54 6.02
CA GLY A 174 6.22 26.81 4.63
C GLY A 174 4.73 26.51 4.42
N GLU A 175 4.10 27.26 3.51
CA GLU A 175 2.68 27.12 3.17
C GLU A 175 2.29 25.65 2.89
N ASP A 176 3.15 24.92 2.19
CA ASP A 176 2.95 23.49 1.89
C ASP A 176 2.92 22.60 3.15
N VAL A 177 3.71 22.94 4.18
CA VAL A 177 3.73 22.20 5.45
C VAL A 177 2.43 22.44 6.21
N LEU A 178 1.98 23.69 6.28
CA LEU A 178 0.71 24.04 6.92
C LEU A 178 -0.48 23.39 6.19
N ALA A 179 -0.47 23.43 4.85
CA ALA A 179 -1.47 22.77 4.03
C ALA A 179 -1.52 21.25 4.27
N LEU A 180 -0.35 20.61 4.37
CA LEU A 180 -0.28 19.16 4.61
C LEU A 180 -0.70 18.78 6.04
N ARG A 181 -0.39 19.61 7.04
CA ARG A 181 -0.89 19.43 8.42
C ARG A 181 -2.41 19.57 8.48
N ALA A 182 -2.97 20.60 7.85
CA ALA A 182 -4.41 20.79 7.76
C ALA A 182 -5.11 19.61 7.06
N LEU A 183 -4.48 19.03 6.02
CA LEU A 183 -4.99 17.81 5.40
C LEU A 183 -4.93 16.63 6.38
N ALA A 184 -3.83 16.45 7.09
CA ALA A 184 -3.65 15.35 8.03
C ALA A 184 -4.69 15.41 9.17
N GLU A 185 -4.99 16.59 9.69
CA GLU A 185 -6.08 16.82 10.65
C GLU A 185 -7.45 16.48 10.07
N ALA A 186 -7.74 16.91 8.84
CA ALA A 186 -9.01 16.59 8.19
C ALA A 186 -9.17 15.08 7.94
N VAL A 187 -8.09 14.37 7.62
CA VAL A 187 -8.06 12.90 7.50
C VAL A 187 -8.29 12.25 8.86
N GLU A 188 -7.63 12.72 9.90
CA GLU A 188 -7.76 12.19 11.26
C GLU A 188 -9.20 12.31 11.77
N ALA A 189 -9.81 13.50 11.59
CA ALA A 189 -11.19 13.75 11.99
C ALA A 189 -12.17 12.82 11.25
N ALA A 190 -11.93 12.57 9.96
CA ALA A 190 -12.74 11.65 9.16
C ALA A 190 -12.61 10.20 9.64
N VAL A 191 -11.39 9.75 9.96
CA VAL A 191 -11.10 8.38 10.43
C VAL A 191 -11.69 8.12 11.81
N ARG A 192 -11.71 9.13 12.69
CA ARG A 192 -12.25 9.00 14.05
C ARG A 192 -13.76 9.04 14.14
N GLY A 193 -14.41 9.65 13.16
CA GLY A 193 -15.86 9.88 13.20
C GLY A 193 -16.29 10.73 14.40
N GLY A 194 -15.52 11.77 14.73
CA GLY A 194 -15.88 12.75 15.78
C GLY A 194 -15.69 12.28 17.23
N LYS A 195 -14.91 11.23 17.48
CA LYS A 195 -14.57 10.79 18.84
C LYS A 195 -13.46 11.68 19.44
N GLU A 196 -13.86 12.73 20.17
CA GLU A 196 -12.97 13.73 20.77
C GLU A 196 -12.12 13.20 21.95
N GLY A 197 -12.45 12.04 22.53
CA GLY A 197 -11.78 11.49 23.74
C GLY A 197 -10.54 10.63 23.49
N ALA A 198 -10.05 10.52 22.25
CA ALA A 198 -8.86 9.72 21.93
C ALA A 198 -7.64 10.62 21.65
N LEU A 199 -6.41 10.10 21.78
CA LEU A 199 -5.15 10.85 21.56
C LEU A 199 -5.03 11.35 20.10
N GLY A 200 -5.34 12.61 19.83
CA GLY A 200 -5.32 13.18 18.47
C GLY A 200 -3.91 13.48 17.95
N LEU A 201 -3.84 13.97 16.70
CA LEU A 201 -2.60 14.59 16.20
C LEU A 201 -2.33 15.85 17.02
N ASP A 202 -1.16 15.90 17.65
CA ASP A 202 -0.63 17.07 18.34
C ASP A 202 0.69 17.45 17.65
N TRP A 203 0.75 18.66 17.12
CA TRP A 203 1.91 19.16 16.40
C TRP A 203 2.96 19.80 17.31
N GLY A 204 2.62 20.06 18.58
CA GLY A 204 3.40 20.93 19.48
C GLY A 204 3.37 22.39 19.01
N GLU A 205 3.12 23.32 19.94
CA GLU A 205 3.33 24.76 19.68
C GLU A 205 4.83 25.12 19.66
#